data_AF-A0A2N3BPY6-F1
#
_entry.id   AF-A0A2N3BPY6-F1
#
_cell.length_a   1.000
_cell.length_b   1.000
_cell.length_c   1.000
_cell.angle_alpha   90.00
_cell.angle_beta   90.00
_cell.angle_gamma   90.00
#
_symmetry.space_group_name_H-M   'P 1'
#
loop_
_entity.id
_entity.type
_entity.pdbx_description
1 polymer ?
#
loop_
_entity_poly.entity_id
_entity_poly.type
_entity_poly.pdbx_seq_one_letter_code
_entity_poly.pdbx_strand_id
1 'polypeptide(L)'
;MFDSFSAEILARIQFAFTVSFHIIFPAFTIGLASWLAVLNGLWLRTRNETYLVLFEHWKKIFAVAFGMGVVSGIVMSYQFGTNWSVFSDKAGPVIGPLLAYEVLSAFFLEAGFLGI
;
A
#
# COMPACT_ATOMS: atom_id res chain seq x y z
N MET A 1 25.74 15.17 -18.94
CA MET A 1 24.28 15.34 -19.27
C MET A 1 23.42 15.43 -18.02
N PHE A 2 23.82 14.84 -16.88
CA PHE A 2 23.15 15.02 -15.59
C PHE A 2 23.81 16.06 -14.68
N ASP A 3 24.93 16.65 -15.09
CA ASP A 3 25.73 17.59 -14.29
C ASP A 3 25.01 18.91 -13.96
N SER A 4 23.83 19.16 -14.54
CA SER A 4 22.99 20.33 -14.26
C SER A 4 21.90 20.08 -13.20
N PHE A 5 21.66 18.84 -12.77
CA PHE A 5 20.64 18.53 -11.76
C PHE A 5 21.25 18.44 -10.37
N SER A 6 20.70 19.22 -9.43
CA SER A 6 21.06 19.09 -8.02
C SER A 6 20.55 17.77 -7.44
N ALA A 7 21.23 17.27 -6.40
CA ALA A 7 20.79 16.08 -5.67
C ALA A 7 19.35 16.22 -5.13
N GLU A 8 18.95 17.45 -4.75
CA GLU A 8 17.58 17.75 -4.32
C GLU A 8 16.55 17.48 -5.43
N ILE A 9 16.82 17.94 -6.66
CA ILE A 9 15.90 17.73 -7.79
C ILE A 9 15.79 16.24 -8.10
N LEU A 10 16.91 15.51 -8.08
CA LEU A 10 16.92 14.07 -8.30
C LEU A 10 16.12 13.33 -7.21
N ALA A 11 16.28 13.71 -5.93
CA ALA A 11 15.51 13.16 -4.83
C ALA A 11 14.00 13.42 -4.97
N ARG A 12 13.60 14.62 -5.43
CA ARG A 12 12.19 14.96 -5.71
C ARG A 12 11.61 14.12 -6.85
N ILE A 13 12.35 13.96 -7.96
CA ILE A 13 11.92 13.15 -9.10
C ILE A 13 11.77 11.69 -8.69
N GLN A 14 12.76 11.14 -7.97
CA GLN A 14 12.71 9.77 -7.47
C GLN A 14 11.53 9.55 -6.54
N PHE A 15 11.33 10.44 -5.56
CA PHE A 15 10.22 10.34 -4.61
C PHE A 15 8.86 10.48 -5.31
N ALA A 16 8.73 11.41 -6.26
CA ALA A 16 7.52 11.59 -7.06
C ALA A 16 7.16 10.32 -7.83
N PHE A 17 8.14 9.70 -8.50
CA PHE A 17 7.91 8.42 -9.18
C PHE A 17 7.45 7.33 -8.20
N THR A 18 8.13 7.18 -7.07
CA THR A 18 7.82 6.13 -6.08
C THR A 18 6.43 6.33 -5.48
N VAL A 19 6.07 7.54 -5.02
CA VAL A 19 4.76 7.78 -4.40
C VAL A 19 3.61 7.69 -5.41
N SER A 20 3.81 8.18 -6.65
CA SER A 20 2.78 8.08 -7.70
C SER A 20 2.52 6.63 -8.12
N PHE A 21 3.57 5.79 -8.14
CA PHE A 21 3.38 4.37 -8.42
C PHE A 21 2.76 3.64 -7.22
N HIS A 22 3.23 3.94 -6.01
CA HIS A 22 2.75 3.29 -4.80
C HIS A 22 1.25 3.53 -4.59
N ILE A 23 0.76 4.77 -4.69
CA ILE A 23 -0.63 5.12 -4.30
C ILE A 23 -1.70 4.36 -5.08
N ILE A 24 -1.39 3.90 -6.29
CA ILE A 24 -2.32 3.16 -7.14
C ILE A 24 -2.74 1.86 -6.46
N PHE A 25 -1.81 1.17 -5.78
CA PHE A 25 -2.09 -0.14 -5.20
C PHE A 25 -2.96 -0.03 -3.94
N PRO A 26 -2.62 0.74 -2.88
CA PRO A 26 -3.48 0.90 -1.71
C PRO A 26 -4.86 1.46 -2.05
N ALA A 27 -4.94 2.46 -2.95
CA ALA A 27 -6.23 3.02 -3.34
C ALA A 27 -7.14 1.97 -3.98
N PHE A 28 -6.57 1.10 -4.82
CA PHE A 28 -7.29 0.00 -5.45
C PHE A 28 -7.65 -1.10 -4.45
N THR A 29 -6.71 -1.53 -3.60
CA THR A 29 -6.91 -2.63 -2.67
C THR A 29 -7.90 -2.29 -1.57
N ILE A 30 -7.92 -1.07 -1.03
CA ILE A 30 -8.91 -0.64 -0.02
C ILE A 30 -10.34 -0.77 -0.56
N GLY A 31 -10.57 -0.33 -1.80
CA GLY A 31 -11.88 -0.46 -2.46
C GLY A 31 -12.22 -1.93 -2.75
N LEU A 32 -11.26 -2.68 -3.27
CA LEU A 32 -11.46 -4.08 -3.64
C LEU A 32 -11.68 -4.99 -2.42
N ALA A 33 -11.01 -4.73 -1.29
CA ALA A 33 -11.21 -5.45 -0.03
C ALA A 33 -12.66 -5.29 0.45
N SER A 34 -13.19 -4.06 0.43
CA SER A 34 -14.58 -3.78 0.78
C SER A 34 -15.56 -4.52 -0.14
N TRP A 35 -15.26 -4.56 -1.45
CA TRP A 35 -16.05 -5.29 -2.44
C TRP A 35 -16.05 -6.81 -2.19
N LEU A 36 -14.88 -7.38 -1.94
CA LEU A 36 -14.71 -8.80 -1.61
C LEU A 36 -15.48 -9.17 -0.33
N ALA A 37 -15.45 -8.33 0.70
CA ALA A 37 -16.21 -8.52 1.92
C ALA A 37 -17.72 -8.59 1.66
N VAL A 38 -18.25 -7.70 0.81
CA VAL A 38 -19.67 -7.70 0.41
C VAL A 38 -20.03 -8.97 -0.36
N LEU A 39 -19.24 -9.38 -1.34
CA LEU A 39 -19.48 -10.60 -2.12
C LEU A 39 -19.51 -11.85 -1.22
N ASN A 40 -18.52 -11.99 -0.34
CA ASN A 40 -18.46 -13.12 0.57
C ASN A 40 -19.63 -13.10 1.57
N GLY A 41 -19.98 -11.93 2.11
CA GLY A 41 -21.14 -11.76 2.99
C GLY A 41 -22.47 -12.11 2.31
N LEU A 42 -22.65 -11.73 1.04
CA LEU A 42 -23.83 -12.08 0.24
C LEU A 42 -23.89 -13.59 -0.03
N TRP A 43 -22.77 -14.23 -0.34
CA TRP A 43 -22.71 -15.69 -0.48
C TRP A 43 -23.08 -16.38 0.83
N LEU A 44 -22.52 -15.97 1.97
CA LEU A 44 -22.85 -16.55 3.28
C LEU A 44 -24.35 -16.45 3.61
N ARG A 45 -24.99 -15.33 3.24
CA ARG A 45 -26.42 -15.09 3.50
C ARG A 45 -27.34 -15.81 2.51
N THR A 46 -27.03 -15.79 1.22
CA THR A 46 -27.94 -16.24 0.16
C THR A 46 -27.63 -17.64 -0.37
N ARG A 47 -26.41 -18.13 -0.14
CA ARG A 47 -25.86 -19.35 -0.74
C ARG A 47 -25.90 -19.36 -2.27
N ASN A 48 -25.96 -18.18 -2.89
CA ASN A 48 -25.86 -18.05 -4.34
C ASN A 48 -24.39 -18.12 -4.77
N GLU A 49 -24.04 -19.18 -5.47
CA GLU A 49 -22.69 -19.47 -5.97
C GLU A 49 -22.12 -18.39 -6.89
N THR A 50 -22.97 -17.57 -7.53
CA THR A 50 -22.51 -16.45 -8.37
C THR A 50 -21.61 -15.49 -7.60
N TYR A 51 -21.94 -15.20 -6.34
CA TYR A 51 -21.13 -14.31 -5.50
C TYR A 51 -19.79 -14.94 -5.12
N LEU A 52 -19.75 -16.25 -4.90
CA LEU A 52 -18.52 -16.96 -4.60
C LEU A 52 -17.58 -17.01 -5.81
N VAL A 53 -18.11 -17.23 -7.01
CA VAL A 53 -17.33 -17.20 -8.25
C VAL A 53 -16.69 -15.82 -8.47
N LEU A 54 -17.45 -14.75 -8.26
CA LEU A 54 -16.92 -13.39 -8.35
C LEU A 54 -15.86 -13.14 -7.27
N PHE A 55 -16.10 -13.55 -6.04
CA PHE A 55 -15.14 -13.42 -4.95
C PHE A 55 -13.81 -14.12 -5.27
N GLU A 56 -13.84 -15.38 -5.71
CA GLU A 56 -12.64 -16.15 -6.06
C GLU A 56 -11.87 -15.57 -7.26
N HIS A 57 -12.57 -14.97 -8.22
CA HIS A 57 -11.94 -14.25 -9.33
C HIS A 57 -11.18 -13.02 -8.84
N TRP A 58 -11.84 -12.14 -8.11
CA TRP A 58 -11.28 -10.88 -7.66
C TRP A 58 -10.22 -11.04 -6.55
N LYS A 59 -10.32 -12.08 -5.72
CA LYS A 59 -9.34 -12.39 -4.65
C LYS A 59 -7.92 -12.57 -5.19
N LYS A 60 -7.77 -13.20 -6.37
CA LYS A 60 -6.45 -13.37 -7.00
C LYS A 60 -5.84 -12.04 -7.43
N ILE A 61 -6.65 -11.17 -8.04
CA ILE A 61 -6.22 -9.83 -8.47
C ILE A 61 -5.85 -8.98 -7.25
N PHE A 62 -6.68 -9.04 -6.20
CA PHE A 62 -6.42 -8.39 -4.93
C PHE A 62 -5.07 -8.80 -4.33
N ALA A 63 -4.77 -10.10 -4.27
CA ALA A 63 -3.50 -10.59 -3.71
C ALA A 63 -2.26 -10.06 -4.46
N VAL A 64 -2.32 -10.01 -5.80
CA VAL A 64 -1.21 -9.46 -6.61
C VAL A 64 -1.05 -7.97 -6.37
N ALA A 65 -2.14 -7.21 -6.40
CA ALA A 65 -2.11 -5.76 -6.19
C ALA A 65 -1.63 -5.42 -4.77
N PHE A 66 -2.09 -6.17 -3.77
CA PHE A 66 -1.66 -6.02 -2.38
C PHE A 66 -0.15 -6.25 -2.23
N GLY A 67 0.39 -7.33 -2.82
CA GLY A 67 1.82 -7.60 -2.82
C GLY A 67 2.64 -6.47 -3.44
N MET A 68 2.17 -5.91 -4.55
CA MET A 68 2.82 -4.74 -5.19
C MET A 68 2.75 -3.49 -4.31
N GLY A 69 1.63 -3.28 -3.61
CA GLY A 69 1.50 -2.23 -2.59
C GLY A 69 2.53 -2.37 -1.48
N VAL A 70 2.73 -3.58 -0.97
CA VAL A 70 3.72 -3.87 0.09
C VAL A 70 5.13 -3.51 -0.36
N VAL A 71 5.55 -4.05 -1.51
CA VAL A 71 6.92 -3.84 -2.01
C VAL A 71 7.18 -2.35 -2.28
N SER A 72 6.24 -1.67 -2.93
CA SER A 72 6.39 -0.24 -3.22
C SER A 72 6.35 0.65 -1.98
N GLY A 73 5.58 0.28 -0.96
CA GLY A 73 5.49 1.00 0.31
C GLY A 73 6.77 0.91 1.14
N ILE A 74 7.40 -0.27 1.17
CA ILE A 74 8.71 -0.47 1.81
C ILE A 74 9.77 0.43 1.14
N VAL A 75 9.81 0.46 -0.19
CA VAL A 75 10.76 1.33 -0.92
C VAL A 75 10.53 2.80 -0.56
N MET A 76 9.27 3.24 -0.50
CA MET A 76 8.92 4.61 -0.15
C MET A 76 9.31 4.97 1.29
N SER A 77 9.10 4.08 2.26
CA SER A 77 9.41 4.37 3.66
C SER A 77 10.92 4.55 3.88
N TYR A 78 11.76 3.73 3.23
CA TYR A 78 13.21 3.89 3.29
C TYR A 78 13.71 5.18 2.61
N GLN A 79 13.01 5.69 1.59
CA GLN A 79 13.39 6.95 0.94
C GLN A 79 13.39 8.15 1.91
N PHE A 80 12.54 8.15 2.95
CA PHE A 80 12.59 9.19 3.99
C PHE A 80 13.94 9.21 4.71
N GLY A 81 14.57 8.06 4.92
CA GLY A 81 15.88 7.96 5.57
C GLY A 81 17.04 8.27 4.63
N THR A 82 17.01 7.74 3.41
CA THR A 82 18.16 7.84 2.48
C THR A 82 18.29 9.19 1.79
N ASN A 83 17.15 9.80 1.40
CA ASN A 83 17.13 11.02 0.60
C ASN A 83 16.60 12.25 1.36
N TRP A 84 15.96 12.05 2.51
CA TRP A 84 15.28 13.10 3.27
C TRP A 84 15.63 13.10 4.77
N SER A 85 16.91 12.84 5.11
CA SER A 85 17.38 12.69 6.50
C SER A 85 17.03 13.87 7.41
N VAL A 86 17.29 15.12 6.97
CA VAL A 86 16.98 16.33 7.76
C VAL A 86 15.47 16.49 8.00
N PHE A 87 14.64 16.05 7.05
CA PHE A 87 13.18 16.03 7.25
C PHE A 87 12.80 14.97 8.29
N SER A 88 13.36 13.76 8.17
CA SER A 88 13.13 12.67 9.12
C SER A 88 13.54 13.03 10.54
N ASP A 89 14.68 13.72 10.74
CA ASP A 89 15.12 14.17 12.06
C ASP A 89 14.17 15.19 12.70
N LYS A 90 13.61 16.10 11.88
CA LYS A 90 12.75 17.19 12.36
C LYS A 90 11.29 16.78 12.52
N ALA A 91 10.73 16.06 11.55
CA ALA A 91 9.32 15.68 11.52
C ALA A 91 9.06 14.31 12.16
N GLY A 92 10.09 13.44 12.24
CA GLY A 92 10.01 12.08 12.75
C GLY A 92 9.31 11.93 14.11
N PRO A 93 9.57 12.79 15.12
CA PRO A 93 8.86 12.71 16.40
C PRO A 93 7.33 12.86 16.31
N VAL A 94 6.82 13.49 15.24
CA VAL A 94 5.39 13.70 15.01
C VAL A 94 4.82 12.64 14.07
N ILE A 95 5.46 12.42 12.91
CA ILE A 95 4.93 11.53 11.86
C ILE A 95 5.31 10.06 12.08
N GLY A 96 6.45 9.80 12.71
CA GLY A 96 6.99 8.46 12.93
C GLY A 96 6.03 7.55 13.69
N PRO A 97 5.43 7.99 14.82
CA PRO A 97 4.42 7.21 15.52
C PRO A 97 3.17 6.89 14.67
N LEU A 98 2.75 7.80 13.79
CA LEU A 98 1.60 7.58 12.89
C LEU A 98 1.91 6.52 11.84
N LEU A 99 3.10 6.58 11.24
CA LEU A 99 3.57 5.57 10.29
C LEU A 99 3.76 4.20 10.96
N ALA A 100 4.30 4.17 12.19
CA ALA A 100 4.42 2.94 12.96
C ALA A 100 3.05 2.35 13.31
N TYR A 101 2.07 3.20 13.65
CA TYR A 101 0.70 2.77 13.90
C TYR A 101 0.06 2.14 12.67
N GLU A 102 0.20 2.73 11.48
CA GLU A 102 -0.28 2.17 10.22
C GLU A 102 0.27 0.75 9.98
N VAL A 103 1.59 0.57 10.16
CA VAL A 103 2.25 -0.73 9.98
C VAL A 103 1.74 -1.78 10.97
N LEU A 104 1.64 -1.40 12.26
CA LEU A 104 1.30 -2.35 13.32
C LEU A 104 -0.19 -2.72 13.35
N SER A 105 -1.08 -1.77 12.99
CA SER A 105 -2.52 -1.96 13.12
C SER A 105 -3.20 -2.37 11.82
N ALA A 106 -3.02 -1.62 10.75
CA ALA A 106 -3.71 -1.85 9.48
C ALA A 106 -2.96 -2.90 8.65
N PHE A 107 -1.65 -2.70 8.47
CA PHE A 107 -0.86 -3.52 7.56
C PHE A 107 -0.67 -4.95 8.07
N PHE A 108 -0.35 -5.10 9.36
CA PHE A 108 -0.18 -6.40 9.99
C PHE A 108 -1.47 -7.22 10.01
N LEU A 109 -2.60 -6.56 10.25
CA LEU A 109 -3.92 -7.20 10.23
C LEU A 109 -4.29 -7.65 8.82
N GLU A 110 -4.13 -6.77 7.82
CA GLU A 110 -4.43 -7.11 6.42
C GLU A 110 -3.52 -8.26 5.92
N ALA A 111 -2.21 -8.17 6.14
CA ALA A 111 -1.26 -9.21 5.73
C ALA A 111 -1.48 -10.55 6.48
N GLY A 112 -1.83 -10.50 7.77
CA GLY A 112 -2.08 -11.69 8.58
C GLY A 112 -3.31 -12.48 8.12
N PHE A 113 -4.41 -11.78 7.79
CA PHE A 113 -5.64 -12.44 7.31
C PHE A 113 -5.61 -12.78 5.82
N LEU A 114 -4.80 -12.11 4.99
CA LEU A 114 -4.67 -12.43 3.57
C LEU A 114 -4.11 -13.85 3.33
N GLY A 115 -3.25 -14.33 4.24
CA GLY A 115 -2.59 -15.63 4.13
C GLY A 115 -3.43 -16.83 4.56
N ILE A 116 -4.65 -16.62 5.06
CA ILE A 116 -5.58 -17.63 5.57
C ILE A 116 -6.70 -17.86 4.55
#